data_AF-A0A819DW26-F1
#
_entry.id   AF-A0A819DW26-F1
#
_cell.length_a   1.000
_cell.length_b   1.000
_cell.length_c   1.000
_cell.angle_alpha   90.00
_cell.angle_beta   90.00
_cell.angle_gamma   90.00
#
_symmetry.space_group_name_H-M   'P 1'
#
loop_
_entity.id
_entity.type
_entity.pdbx_description
1 polymer ?
#
loop_
_entity_poly.entity_id
_entity_poly.type
_entity_poly.pdbx_seq_one_letter_code
_entity_poly.pdbx_strand_id
1 'polypeptide(L)'
;MIHRNDGLVPLMAASVGIAKYEQAFRSIVWRIDQLPKRDQGAYETHLFECKMSIPSYDPIPEKYEPIADVEYSMSQAFISHCQIRSVAVPNSEETPEKWIRPKNFAPIEIDMKEQPIIPSETENNSHSDDSD
;
A
#
# COMPACT_ATOMS: atom_id res chain seq x y z
N MET A 1 8.59 7.94 -2.44
CA MET A 1 9.81 8.69 -2.85
C MET A 1 10.93 8.37 -1.86
N ILE A 2 12.09 7.95 -2.32
CA ILE A 2 13.20 7.54 -1.45
C ILE A 2 14.25 8.64 -1.47
N HIS A 3 14.52 9.26 -0.31
CA HIS A 3 15.57 10.27 -0.16
C HIS A 3 16.82 9.63 0.43
N ARG A 4 18.00 10.05 -0.02
CA ARG A 4 19.22 9.92 0.78
C ARG A 4 19.08 10.86 1.97
N ASN A 5 19.51 10.39 3.12
CA ASN A 5 19.14 10.88 4.44
C ASN A 5 19.41 12.39 4.65
N ASP A 6 18.39 13.24 4.39
CA ASP A 6 18.40 14.69 4.65
C ASP A 6 17.87 15.04 6.06
N GLY A 7 17.86 14.09 7.01
CA GLY A 7 17.38 14.34 8.39
C GLY A 7 15.86 14.50 8.53
N LEU A 8 15.09 14.27 7.47
CA LEU A 8 13.63 14.24 7.51
C LEU A 8 13.13 12.92 8.09
N VAL A 9 12.24 13.01 9.07
CA VAL A 9 11.54 11.85 9.66
C VAL A 9 10.82 11.08 8.54
N PRO A 10 10.92 9.74 8.48
CA PRO A 10 10.18 8.96 7.51
C PRO A 10 8.68 9.27 7.62
N LEU A 11 8.11 9.77 6.53
CA LEU A 11 6.73 10.24 6.48
C LEU A 11 5.90 9.17 5.77
N MET A 12 4.99 8.54 6.52
CA MET A 12 3.89 7.76 5.96
C MET A 12 2.60 8.54 6.20
N ALA A 13 1.93 8.94 5.13
CA ALA A 13 0.67 9.68 5.17
C ALA A 13 -0.36 8.97 4.30
N ALA A 14 -1.51 8.65 4.88
CA ALA A 14 -2.64 8.07 4.15
C ALA A 14 -3.84 8.99 4.29
N SER A 15 -4.57 9.21 3.19
CA SER A 15 -5.81 10.02 3.21
C SER A 15 -6.93 9.35 4.01
N VAL A 16 -6.92 8.01 4.07
CA VAL A 16 -7.85 7.18 4.83
C VAL A 16 -7.13 5.96 5.38
N GLY A 17 -7.67 5.37 6.44
CA GLY A 17 -7.11 4.16 7.03
C GLY A 17 -5.73 4.38 7.64
N ILE A 18 -4.99 3.28 7.82
CA ILE A 18 -3.68 3.27 8.48
C ILE A 18 -2.69 2.52 7.62
N ALA A 19 -1.54 3.13 7.37
CA ALA A 19 -0.42 2.48 6.71
C ALA A 19 0.73 2.28 7.69
N LYS A 20 1.31 1.07 7.70
CA LYS A 20 2.46 0.75 8.53
C LYS A 20 3.31 -0.35 7.89
N TYR A 21 4.57 -0.41 8.27
CA TYR A 21 5.42 -1.55 7.95
C TYR A 21 5.03 -2.75 8.83
N GLU A 22 4.73 -3.89 8.22
CA GLU A 22 4.45 -5.14 8.92
C GLU A 22 5.57 -6.14 8.64
N GLN A 23 6.42 -6.37 9.65
CA GLN A 23 7.60 -7.24 9.52
C GLN A 23 7.24 -8.68 9.11
N ALA A 24 6.08 -9.18 9.53
CA ALA A 24 5.60 -10.52 9.14
C ALA A 24 5.46 -10.68 7.61
N PHE A 25 5.12 -9.59 6.91
CA PHE A 25 4.98 -9.55 5.46
C PHE A 25 6.22 -8.97 4.77
N ARG A 26 7.11 -8.32 5.53
CA ARG A 26 8.24 -7.51 5.02
C ARG A 26 7.80 -6.42 4.04
N SER A 27 6.58 -5.92 4.23
CA SER A 27 5.92 -4.99 3.32
C SER A 27 5.21 -3.88 4.08
N ILE A 28 4.97 -2.77 3.40
CA ILE A 28 4.04 -1.74 3.86
C ILE A 28 2.63 -2.26 3.64
N VAL A 29 1.82 -2.24 4.69
CA VAL A 29 0.42 -2.66 4.66
C VAL A 29 -0.44 -1.43 4.92
N TRP A 30 -1.26 -1.07 3.92
CA TRP A 30 -2.27 -0.03 4.04
C TRP A 30 -3.64 -0.67 4.29
N ARG A 31 -4.16 -0.48 5.51
CA ARG A 31 -5.44 -1.05 5.95
C ARG A 31 -6.51 0.03 5.93
N ILE A 32 -7.60 -0.25 5.20
CA ILE A 32 -8.80 0.58 5.16
C ILE A 32 -9.95 -0.26 5.71
N ASP A 33 -10.41 0.05 6.92
CA ASP A 33 -11.42 -0.77 7.62
C ASP A 33 -12.77 -0.78 6.92
N GLN A 34 -13.16 0.38 6.35
CA GLN A 34 -14.40 0.53 5.64
C GLN A 34 -14.25 1.56 4.52
N LEU A 35 -14.49 1.12 3.28
CA LEU A 35 -14.60 2.03 2.15
C LEU A 35 -15.92 2.83 2.24
N PRO A 36 -15.96 4.09 1.76
CA PRO A 36 -17.17 4.88 1.73
C PRO A 36 -18.29 4.17 0.98
N LYS A 37 -19.53 4.36 1.45
CA LYS A 37 -20.71 3.79 0.78
C LYS A 37 -20.90 4.44 -0.60
N ARG A 38 -21.70 3.79 -1.47
CA ARG A 38 -21.95 4.24 -2.86
C ARG A 38 -22.46 5.67 -2.95
N ASP A 39 -23.24 6.09 -1.96
CA ASP A 39 -23.83 7.42 -1.80
C ASP A 39 -22.88 8.46 -1.17
N GLN A 40 -21.67 8.06 -0.75
CA GLN A 40 -20.73 8.88 0.01
C GLN A 40 -19.32 8.87 -0.61
N GLY A 41 -19.24 8.91 -1.95
CA GLY A 41 -17.93 8.98 -2.61
C GLY A 41 -17.26 7.63 -2.83
N ALA A 42 -18.01 6.57 -3.14
CA ALA A 42 -17.43 5.27 -3.50
C ALA A 42 -16.51 5.28 -4.74
N TYR A 43 -16.43 6.39 -5.45
CA TYR A 43 -15.52 6.62 -6.57
C TYR A 43 -14.42 7.64 -6.24
N GLU A 44 -14.29 8.01 -4.96
CA GLU A 44 -13.22 8.89 -4.51
C GLU A 44 -11.88 8.15 -4.59
N THR A 45 -10.85 8.86 -5.04
CA THR A 45 -9.49 8.33 -5.06
C THR A 45 -8.86 8.58 -3.70
N HIS A 46 -8.44 7.51 -3.04
CA HIS A 46 -7.68 7.59 -1.80
C HIS A 46 -6.18 7.54 -2.10
N LEU A 47 -5.41 8.33 -1.37
CA LEU A 47 -3.98 8.50 -1.58
C LEU A 47 -3.19 7.96 -0.39
N PHE A 48 -2.12 7.22 -0.68
CA PHE A 48 -1.09 6.87 0.28
C PHE A 48 0.27 7.37 -0.22
N GLU A 49 0.96 8.12 0.63
CA GLU A 49 2.31 8.64 0.38
C GLU A 49 3.29 8.08 1.41
N CYS A 50 4.42 7.57 0.92
CA CYS A 50 5.52 7.08 1.75
C CYS A 50 6.84 7.71 1.32
N LYS A 51 7.54 8.30 2.30
CA LYS A 51 8.92 8.74 2.21
C LYS A 51 9.77 7.89 3.15
N MET A 52 10.70 7.14 2.58
CA MET A 52 11.64 6.31 3.34
C MET A 52 13.07 6.77 3.10
N SER A 53 13.84 6.86 4.18
CA SER A 53 15.28 7.08 4.13
C SER A 53 15.98 5.74 4.14
N ILE A 54 16.68 5.40 3.05
CA ILE A 54 17.55 4.22 3.03
C ILE A 54 18.89 4.62 3.67
N PRO A 55 19.41 3.84 4.64
CA PRO A 55 20.74 4.07 5.18
C PRO A 55 21.82 4.08 4.10
N SER A 56 22.88 4.86 4.26
CA SER A 56 23.94 5.02 3.24
C SER A 56 24.68 3.73 2.88
N TYR A 57 24.62 2.73 3.75
CA TYR A 57 25.24 1.42 3.57
C TYR A 57 24.32 0.39 2.93
N ASP A 58 23.01 0.66 2.85
CA ASP A 58 22.06 -0.25 2.22
C ASP A 58 21.96 0.02 0.72
N PRO A 59 22.05 -1.02 -0.13
CA PRO A 59 21.95 -0.84 -1.57
C PRO A 59 20.54 -0.43 -1.96
N ILE A 60 20.45 0.56 -2.85
CA ILE A 60 19.19 0.88 -3.53
C ILE A 60 18.92 -0.28 -4.49
N PRO A 61 17.77 -0.95 -4.39
CA PRO A 61 17.44 -2.04 -5.31
C PRO A 61 17.31 -1.50 -6.74
N GLU A 62 17.88 -2.22 -7.71
CA GLU A 62 17.79 -1.87 -9.13
C GLU A 62 16.37 -2.03 -9.69
N LYS A 63 15.57 -2.90 -9.05
CA LYS A 63 14.20 -3.21 -9.44
C LYS A 63 13.32 -3.33 -8.21
N TYR A 64 12.11 -2.79 -8.33
CA TYR A 64 11.06 -2.92 -7.33
C TYR A 64 10.04 -3.96 -7.79
N GLU A 65 9.29 -4.53 -6.85
CA GLU A 65 8.12 -5.34 -7.16
C GLU A 65 6.99 -4.39 -7.64
N PRO A 66 6.57 -4.45 -8.92
CA PRO A 66 5.62 -3.50 -9.49
C PRO A 66 4.16 -3.89 -9.20
N ILE A 67 3.94 -4.87 -8.32
CA ILE A 67 2.63 -5.42 -8.03
C ILE A 67 2.31 -5.11 -6.57
N ALA A 68 1.14 -4.54 -6.33
CA ALA A 68 0.53 -4.54 -5.01
C ALA A 68 -0.58 -5.56 -4.95
N ASP A 69 -0.55 -6.34 -3.88
CA ASP A 69 -1.61 -7.26 -3.53
C ASP A 69 -2.72 -6.54 -2.77
N VAL A 70 -3.95 -6.66 -3.26
CA VAL A 70 -5.12 -6.07 -2.61
C VAL A 70 -6.10 -7.16 -2.18
N GLU A 71 -6.29 -7.29 -0.87
CA GLU A 71 -7.36 -8.09 -0.27
C GLU A 71 -8.52 -7.17 0.13
N TYR A 72 -9.74 -7.53 -0.28
CA TYR A 72 -10.94 -6.78 0.09
C TYR A 72 -12.16 -7.68 0.28
N SER A 73 -13.09 -7.20 1.10
CA SER A 73 -14.38 -7.84 1.32
C SER A 73 -15.48 -6.96 0.75
N MET A 74 -16.31 -7.53 -0.13
CA MET A 74 -17.56 -6.92 -0.57
C MET A 74 -18.73 -7.77 -0.08
N SER A 75 -19.73 -7.12 0.54
CA SER A 75 -20.92 -7.82 1.03
C SER A 75 -21.72 -8.40 -0.14
N GLN A 76 -21.82 -9.73 -0.19
CA GLN A 76 -22.70 -10.50 -1.08
C GLN A 76 -22.60 -10.17 -2.58
N ALA A 77 -21.48 -9.62 -3.05
CA ALA A 77 -21.24 -9.32 -4.45
C ALA A 77 -20.06 -10.14 -4.96
N PHE A 78 -20.33 -11.02 -5.92
CA PHE A 78 -19.31 -11.62 -6.76
C PHE A 78 -19.18 -10.78 -8.02
N ILE A 79 -17.99 -10.27 -8.31
CA ILE A 79 -17.72 -9.53 -9.57
C ILE A 79 -18.02 -10.44 -10.77
N SER A 80 -17.75 -11.74 -10.64
CA SER A 80 -18.04 -12.76 -11.66
C SER A 80 -19.52 -13.14 -11.76
N HIS A 81 -20.39 -12.55 -10.95
CA HIS A 81 -21.80 -12.95 -10.81
C HIS A 81 -22.01 -14.44 -10.45
N CYS A 82 -20.98 -15.12 -9.93
CA CYS A 82 -21.09 -16.49 -9.49
C CYS A 82 -22.13 -16.62 -8.36
N GLN A 83 -23.00 -17.63 -8.43
CA GLN A 83 -24.01 -17.89 -7.41
C GLN A 83 -23.91 -19.33 -6.92
N ILE A 84 -23.76 -19.49 -5.61
CA ILE A 84 -23.85 -20.81 -4.96
C ILE A 84 -25.34 -21.11 -4.76
N ARG A 85 -25.88 -22.06 -5.53
CA ARG A 85 -27.31 -22.43 -5.43
C ARG A 85 -27.61 -23.51 -4.40
N SER A 86 -26.67 -24.42 -4.17
CA SER A 86 -26.84 -25.51 -3.22
C SER A 86 -25.50 -26.01 -2.71
N VAL A 87 -25.46 -26.34 -1.43
CA VAL A 87 -24.37 -27.07 -0.77
C VAL A 87 -25.04 -28.22 -0.01
N ALA A 88 -24.66 -29.46 -0.30
CA ALA A 88 -25.22 -30.64 0.36
C ALA A 88 -24.08 -31.42 1.02
N VAL A 89 -24.32 -31.91 2.24
CA VAL A 89 -23.41 -32.79 2.97
C VAL A 89 -24.10 -34.15 3.05
N PRO A 90 -23.68 -35.16 2.28
CA PRO A 90 -24.26 -36.49 2.36
C PRO A 90 -23.89 -37.16 3.69
N ASN A 91 -24.76 -38.04 4.19
CA ASN A 91 -24.55 -38.86 5.39
C ASN A 91 -24.41 -38.09 6.73
N SER A 92 -25.13 -36.98 6.88
CA SER A 92 -25.25 -36.27 8.16
C SER A 92 -26.64 -36.51 8.75
N GLU A 93 -26.72 -37.04 9.97
CA GLU A 93 -28.01 -37.22 10.68
C GLU A 93 -28.64 -35.87 11.06
N GLU A 94 -27.82 -34.84 11.24
CA GLU A 94 -28.24 -33.47 11.53
C GLU A 94 -27.87 -32.54 10.36
N THR A 95 -28.73 -31.57 10.03
CA THR A 95 -28.40 -30.60 8.98
C THR A 95 -27.40 -29.58 9.52
N PRO A 96 -26.16 -29.52 9.00
CA PRO A 96 -25.18 -28.56 9.50
C PRO A 96 -25.57 -27.14 9.09
N GLU A 97 -25.21 -26.17 9.93
CA GLU A 97 -25.28 -24.76 9.58
C GLU A 97 -24.33 -24.46 8.41
N LYS A 98 -24.82 -23.70 7.42
CA LYS A 98 -24.07 -23.38 6.19
C LYS A 98 -23.94 -21.88 6.06
N TRP A 99 -22.71 -21.39 5.99
CA TRP A 99 -22.42 -19.99 5.69
C TRP A 99 -21.44 -19.89 4.53
N ILE A 100 -21.55 -18.79 3.78
CA ILE A 100 -20.64 -18.44 2.69
C ILE A 100 -19.94 -17.14 3.07
N ARG A 101 -18.61 -17.12 2.98
CA ARG A 101 -17.82 -15.89 3.13
C ARG A 101 -17.01 -15.67 1.85
N PRO A 102 -17.42 -14.72 0.98
CA PRO A 102 -16.61 -14.39 -0.18
C PRO A 102 -15.30 -13.73 0.28
N LYS A 103 -14.19 -14.16 -0.31
CA LYS A 103 -12.90 -13.47 -0.23
C LYS A 103 -12.52 -13.03 -1.63
N ASN A 104 -12.12 -11.77 -1.76
CA ASN A 104 -11.67 -11.23 -3.04
C ASN A 104 -10.21 -10.80 -2.91
N PHE A 105 -9.44 -11.13 -3.94
CA PHE A 105 -8.04 -10.82 -4.06
C PHE A 105 -7.78 -10.36 -5.49
N ALA A 106 -7.07 -9.26 -5.67
CA ALA A 106 -6.68 -8.79 -6.98
C ALA A 106 -5.24 -8.22 -6.92
N PRO A 107 -4.32 -8.70 -7.77
CA PRO A 107 -3.06 -8.01 -7.99
C PRO A 107 -3.33 -6.74 -8.79
N ILE A 108 -2.69 -5.64 -8.41
CA ILE A 108 -2.74 -4.37 -9.14
C ILE A 108 -1.34 -3.98 -9.56
N GLU A 109 -1.15 -3.67 -10.83
CA GLU A 109 0.09 -3.09 -11.34
C GLU A 109 0.21 -1.64 -10.89
N ILE A 110 1.33 -1.30 -10.27
CA ILE A 110 1.68 0.05 -9.85
C ILE A 110 2.61 0.65 -10.89
N ASP A 111 2.19 1.75 -11.51
CA ASP A 111 3.06 2.57 -12.34
C ASP A 111 4.00 3.39 -11.45
N MET A 112 5.30 3.11 -11.53
CA MET A 112 6.32 3.81 -10.75
C MET A 112 6.97 4.90 -11.61
N LYS A 113 6.79 6.15 -11.19
CA LYS A 113 7.49 7.29 -11.78
C LYS A 113 8.69 7.67 -10.94
N GLU A 114 9.88 7.38 -11.45
CA GLU A 114 11.12 7.93 -10.89
C GLU A 114 11.14 9.43 -11.14
N GLN A 115 11.23 10.22 -10.06
CA GLN A 115 11.52 11.64 -10.18
C GLN A 115 13.03 11.84 -10.03
N PRO A 116 13.68 12.57 -10.95
CA PRO A 116 15.11 12.83 -10.85
C PRO A 116 15.44 13.53 -9.54
N ILE A 117 16.51 13.08 -8.90
CA ILE A 117 17.04 13.67 -7.68
C ILE A 117 17.54 15.07 -8.05
N ILE A 118 16.84 16.12 -7.63
CA ILE A 118 17.28 17.51 -7.83
C ILE A 118 18.44 17.72 -6.84
N PRO A 119 19.66 18.03 -7.28
CA PRO A 119 20.74 18.36 -6.36
C PRO A 119 20.32 19.60 -5.57
N SER A 120 20.28 19.49 -4.24
CA SER A 120 20.16 20.66 -3.37
C SER A 120 21.41 21.52 -3.58
N GLU A 121 21.21 22.75 -4.08
CA GLU A 121 22.25 23.77 -4.09
C GLU A 121 22.54 24.17 -2.63
N THR A 122 23.40 23.42 -1.95
CA THR A 122 23.95 23.84 -0.67
C THR A 122 25.34 23.27 -0.48
N GLU A 123 26.32 23.92 -1.13
CA GLU A 123 27.69 24.12 -0.63
C GLU A 123 28.48 24.79 -1.75
N ASN A 124 28.64 26.11 -1.65
CA ASN A 124 29.80 26.87 -2.10
C ASN A 124 29.63 28.33 -1.64
N ASN A 125 29.71 28.52 -0.33
CA ASN A 125 30.20 29.79 0.20
C ASN A 125 31.33 29.49 1.18
N SER A 126 32.43 28.96 0.65
CA SER A 126 33.72 29.06 1.32
C SER A 126 34.20 30.51 1.21
N HIS A 127 33.81 31.26 2.22
CA HIS A 127 34.47 32.47 2.67
C HIS A 127 36.00 32.20 2.71
N SER A 128 36.73 32.80 1.79
CA SER A 128 38.18 32.96 1.90
C SER A 128 38.46 34.45 2.11
N ASP A 129 38.10 34.92 3.31
CA ASP A 129 38.85 35.99 3.95
C ASP A 129 40.14 35.34 4.47
N ASP A 130 41.24 35.53 3.74
CA ASP A 130 42.56 35.60 4.36
C ASP A 130 43.31 36.77 3.72
N SER A 131 43.77 37.63 4.62
CA SER A 131 44.39 38.93 4.40
C SER A 131 45.91 38.81 4.23
N ASP A 132 46.49 39.93 3.78
CA ASP A 132 47.90 40.29 3.52
C ASP A 132 48.59 39.77 2.24
#